data_AF-A0A160UKA3-F1
#
_entry.id   AF-A0A160UKA3-F1
#
_cell.length_a   1.000
_cell.length_b   1.000
_cell.length_c   1.000
_cell.angle_alpha   90.00
_cell.angle_beta   90.00
_cell.angle_gamma   90.00
#
_symmetry.space_group_name_H-M   'P 1'
#
loop_
_entity.id
_entity.type
_entity.pdbx_description
1 polymer ?
#
loop_
_entity_poly.entity_id
_entity_poly.type
_entity_poly.pdbx_seq_one_letter_code
_entity_poly.pdbx_strand_id
1 'polypeptide(L)' 'MADRFVVRYEHPKNGRFTVLDTSIDQPAVTPDGTPLTGLSHSTAEVVAENLNKGDAPPALNRKTGSRLRLHMT' A
#
# COMPACT_ATOMS: atom_id res chain seq x y z
N MET A 1 4.26 8.12 -18.68
CA MET A 1 5.07 7.63 -17.55
C MET A 1 4.30 6.48 -16.95
N ALA A 2 4.92 5.31 -16.76
CA ALA A 2 4.23 4.21 -16.08
C ALA A 2 4.00 4.64 -14.63
N ASP A 3 2.79 4.44 -14.12
CA ASP A 3 2.48 4.66 -12.72
C ASP A 3 3.50 3.87 -11.89
N ARG A 4 4.30 4.60 -11.10
CA ARG A 4 5.35 4.01 -10.28
C ARG A 4 4.96 4.19 -8.83
N PHE A 5 4.48 3.12 -8.24
CA PHE A 5 4.11 3.07 -6.85
C PHE A 5 5.31 2.70 -5.99
N VAL A 6 5.56 3.47 -4.93
CA VAL A 6 6.67 3.25 -3.99
C VAL A 6 6.19 3.25 -2.55
N VAL A 7 6.92 2.55 -1.69
CA VAL A 7 6.67 2.54 -0.25
C VAL A 7 7.43 3.68 0.41
N ARG A 8 6.73 4.60 1.07
CA ARG A 8 7.32 5.68 1.86
C ARG A 8 7.02 5.51 3.34
N TYR A 9 8.06 5.66 4.16
CA TYR A 9 7.92 5.57 5.61
C TYR A 9 7.17 6.78 6.20
N GLU A 10 6.12 6.51 6.97
CA GLU A 10 5.32 7.52 7.69
C GLU A 10 5.87 7.71 9.11
N HIS A 11 7.00 8.41 9.21
CA HIS A 11 7.56 8.95 10.46
C HIS A 11 7.86 7.92 11.59
N PRO A 12 8.97 8.08 12.35
CA PRO A 12 9.42 7.08 13.31
C PRO A 12 8.47 6.76 14.47
N LYS A 13 7.44 7.57 14.73
CA LYS A 13 6.54 7.37 15.88
C LYS A 13 5.62 6.16 15.73
N ASN A 14 5.29 5.76 14.50
CA ASN A 14 4.17 4.84 14.27
C ASN A 14 4.60 3.53 13.60
N GLY A 15 5.80 3.48 13.01
CA GLY A 15 6.27 2.30 12.27
C GLY A 15 5.40 1.99 11.03
N ARG A 16 4.75 3.01 10.48
CA ARG A 16 3.77 2.89 9.40
C ARG A 16 4.32 3.37 8.06
N PHE A 17 3.67 2.98 6.98
CA PHE A 17 4.08 3.25 5.62
C PHE A 17 2.91 3.70 4.75
N THR A 18 3.17 4.62 3.83
CA THR A 18 2.28 5.02 2.75
C THR A 18 2.74 4.38 1.46
N VAL A 19 1.81 3.93 0.62
CA VAL A 19 2.10 3.68 -0.79
C VAL A 19 1.87 4.97 -1.55
N LEU A 20 2.91 5.50 -2.19
CA LEU A 20 2.87 6.73 -2.98
C LEU A 20 2.83 6.40 -4.46
N ASP A 21 1.97 7.09 -5.17
CA ASP A 21 2.04 7.23 -6.61
C ASP A 21 3.03 8.35 -6.96
N THR A 22 4.17 7.98 -7.54
CA THR A 22 5.22 8.95 -7.90
C THR A 22 4.91 9.76 -9.14
N SER A 23 3.89 9.38 -9.92
CA SER A 23 3.46 10.16 -11.09
C SER A 23 2.82 11.49 -10.69
N ILE A 24 2.16 11.51 -9.53
CA ILE A 24 1.40 12.63 -8.99
C ILE A 24 1.87 13.09 -7.60
N ASP A 25 2.89 12.44 -7.04
CA ASP A 25 3.42 12.65 -5.68
C ASP A 25 2.32 12.67 -4.60
N GLN A 26 1.37 11.73 -4.71
CA GLN A 26 0.26 11.59 -3.77
C GLN A 26 0.14 10.16 -3.26
N PRO A 27 -0.49 9.93 -2.10
CA PRO A 27 -0.85 8.59 -1.67
C PRO A 27 -1.68 7.89 -2.75
N ALA A 28 -1.30 6.67 -3.08
CA ALA A 28 -2.10 5.80 -3.90
C ALA A 28 -3.46 5.59 -3.22
N VAL A 29 -4.52 5.49 -4.02
CA VAL A 29 -5.89 5.33 -3.51
C VAL A 29 -6.46 3.99 -3.95
N THR A 30 -7.29 3.40 -3.10
CA THR A 30 -8.13 2.25 -3.45
C THR A 30 -9.23 2.66 -4.44
N PRO A 31 -9.97 1.72 -5.06
CA PRO A 31 -11.03 2.05 -6.00
C PRO A 31 -12.17 2.88 -5.38
N ASP A 32 -12.33 2.83 -4.05
CA ASP A 32 -13.26 3.66 -3.27
C ASP A 32 -12.71 5.05 -2.89
N GLY A 33 -11.49 5.39 -3.34
CA GLY A 33 -10.84 6.68 -3.06
C GLY A 33 -10.17 6.78 -1.69
N THR A 34 -10.04 5.68 -0.94
CA THR A 34 -9.34 5.67 0.35
C THR A 34 -7.82 5.68 0.14
N PRO A 35 -7.07 6.59 0.79
CA PRO A 35 -5.60 6.60 0.74
C PRO A 35 -4.96 5.33 1.34
N LEU A 36 -3.95 4.80 0.65
CA LEU A 36 -3.11 3.68 1.07
C LEU A 36 -2.03 4.12 2.08
N THR A 37 -2.49 4.60 3.24
CA THR A 37 -1.66 5.11 4.34
C THR A 37 -1.73 4.20 5.56
N GLY A 38 -0.76 4.31 6.47
CA GLY A 38 -0.82 3.65 7.76
C GLY A 38 -0.53 2.14 7.74
N LEU A 39 0.08 1.65 6.68
CA LEU A 39 0.35 0.23 6.44
C LEU A 39 1.59 -0.26 7.21
N SER A 40 1.66 -1.57 7.46
CA SER A 40 2.94 -2.18 7.81
C SER A 40 3.85 -2.22 6.58
N HIS A 41 5.17 -2.29 6.79
CA HIS A 41 6.15 -2.32 5.70
C HIS A 41 5.82 -3.40 4.65
N SER A 42 5.65 -4.64 5.11
CA SER A 42 5.38 -5.77 4.22
C SER A 42 4.05 -5.66 3.48
N THR A 43 3.04 -5.03 4.08
CA THR A 43 1.77 -4.79 3.38
C THR A 43 1.93 -3.70 2.32
N ALA A 44 2.63 -2.62 2.64
CA ALA A 44 2.89 -1.54 1.70
C ALA A 44 3.70 -2.02 0.48
N GLU A 45 4.71 -2.88 0.68
CA GLU A 45 5.51 -3.45 -0.41
C GLU A 45 4.67 -4.29 -1.37
N VAL A 46 3.86 -5.21 -0.84
CA VAL A 46 2.98 -6.06 -1.66
C VAL A 46 1.96 -5.22 -2.43
N VAL A 47 1.39 -4.19 -1.79
CA VAL A 47 0.43 -3.29 -2.45
C VAL A 47 1.12 -2.50 -3.57
N ALA A 48 2.29 -1.93 -3.33
CA ALA A 48 3.05 -1.21 -4.34
C ALA A 48 3.45 -2.11 -5.52
N GLU A 49 3.89 -3.35 -5.25
CA GLU A 49 4.22 -4.33 -6.28
C GLU A 49 3.01 -4.69 -7.15
N ASN A 50 1.86 -4.96 -6.53
CA ASN A 50 0.62 -5.28 -7.24
C ASN A 50 0.16 -4.11 -8.12
N LEU A 51 0.19 -2.90 -7.60
CA LEU A 51 -0.15 -1.70 -8.36
C LEU A 51 0.79 -1.48 -9.55
N ASN A 52 2.09 -1.71 -9.38
CA ASN A 52 3.07 -1.64 -10.46
C ASN A 52 2.88 -2.72 -11.54
N LYS A 53 2.21 -3.83 -11.21
CA LYS A 53 1.82 -4.88 -12.17
C LYS A 53 0.50 -4.55 -12.87
N GLY A 54 -0.16 -3.45 -12.52
CA GLY A 54 -1.49 -3.09 -13.01
C GLY A 54 -2.63 -3.87 -12.35
N ASP A 55 -2.34 -4.54 -11.23
CA ASP A 55 -3.36 -5.22 -10.44
C ASP A 55 -4.08 -4.21 -9.53
N ALA A 56 -5.34 -4.48 -9.19
CA ALA A 56 -6.11 -3.60 -8.32
C ALA A 56 -5.53 -3.63 -6.90
N PRO A 57 -5.47 -2.49 -6.18
CA PRO A 57 -5.01 -2.51 -4.81
C PRO A 57 -5.99 -3.34 -3.97
N PRO A 58 -5.49 -4.21 -3.08
CA PRO A 58 -6.37 -5.02 -2.24
C PRO A 58 -7.24 -4.10 -1.38
N ALA A 59 -8.54 -4.43 -1.28
CA ALA A 59 -9.46 -3.71 -0.42
C ALA A 59 -8.90 -3.67 1.00
N LEU A 60 -8.53 -2.47 1.45
CA LEU A 60 -7.81 -2.27 2.69
C LEU A 60 -8.77 -2.47 3.86
N ASN A 61 -8.82 -3.69 4.39
CA ASN A 61 -9.61 -3.96 5.57
C ASN A 61 -8.95 -3.30 6.78
N ARG A 62 -9.41 -2.08 7.13
CA ARG A 62 -8.96 -1.31 8.31
C ARG A 62 -9.12 -2.05 9.64
N LYS A 63 -9.70 -3.27 9.65
CA LYS A 63 -9.98 -4.05 10.86
C LYS A 63 -8.85 -4.99 11.30
N THR A 64 -7.79 -5.17 10.51
CA THR A 64 -6.73 -6.13 10.85
C THR A 64 -5.36 -5.50 10.83
N GLY A 65 -4.95 -4.94 11.98
CA GLY A 65 -3.54 -4.70 12.32
C GLY A 65 -2.74 -5.98 12.57
N SER A 66 -3.05 -7.10 11.90
CA SER A 66 -2.26 -8.34 12.04
C SER A 66 -2.50 -9.35 10.93
N ARG A 67 -1.37 -9.72 10.31
CA ARG A 67 -1.07 -10.96 9.58
C ARG A 67 -1.86 -11.19 8.30
N LEU A 68 -1.29 -10.73 7.18
CA LEU A 68 -1.29 -11.51 5.94
C LEU A 68 -0.79 -12.94 6.28
N ARG A 69 -1.71 -13.87 6.52
CA ARG A 69 -1.40 -15.30 6.42
C ARG A 69 -1.52 -15.64 4.95
N LEU A 70 -0.37 -15.62 4.25
CA LEU A 70 -0.20 -16.41 3.04
C LEU A 70 -0.41 -17.89 3.43
N HIS A 71 -1.60 -18.42 3.19
CA HIS A 71 -1.78 -19.85 3.03
C HIS A 71 -1.47 -20.14 1.56
N MET A 72 -0.29 -20.70 1.30
CA MET A 72 -0.07 -21.50 0.09
C MET A 72 -0.53 -22.91 0.43
N THR A 73 -1.53 -23.40 -0.28
CA THR A 73 -1.88 -24.84 -0.38
C THR A 73 -0.87 -25.56 -1.25
#